data_AF-A0A7S4FEI3-F1
#
_entry.id   AF-A0A7S4FEI3-F1
#
_cell.length_a   1.000
_cell.length_b   1.000
_cell.length_c   1.000
_cell.angle_alpha   90.00
_cell.angle_beta   90.00
_cell.angle_gamma   90.00
#
_symmetry.space_group_name_H-M   'P 1'
#
loop_
_entity.id
_entity.type
_entity.pdbx_description
1 polymer ?
#
loop_
_entity_poly.entity_id
_entity_poly.type
_entity_poly.pdbx_seq_one_letter_code
_entity_poly.pdbx_strand_id
1 'polypeptide(L)'
;TQCPAELLVLVGQVIAAVCCLGKQLFLTFPRGYLRVHFGMNGTTRVNAPMPPDRDRRLAAEMHFGAVCLRFYDCTLAVATRPLAPLDDRKPLDFCSDMYDAARSFAAVRRA
;
A
#
# COMPACT_ATOMS: atom_id res chain seq x y z
N THR A 1 7.36 -18.78 7.21
CA THR A 1 6.53 -17.57 7.20
C THR A 1 5.30 -17.87 6.35
N GLN A 2 4.13 -17.97 6.96
CA GLN A 2 2.90 -18.31 6.25
C GLN A 2 2.45 -17.06 5.47
N CYS A 3 2.39 -17.15 4.14
CA CYS A 3 1.75 -16.12 3.33
C CYS A 3 0.28 -16.05 3.76
N PRO A 4 -0.25 -14.88 4.19
CA PRO A 4 -1.67 -14.72 4.43
C PRO A 4 -2.46 -15.27 3.25
N ALA A 5 -3.37 -16.21 3.46
CA ALA A 5 -4.10 -16.89 2.38
C ALA A 5 -4.80 -15.90 1.43
N GLU A 6 -5.17 -14.73 1.95
CA GLU A 6 -5.77 -13.62 1.23
C GLU A 6 -4.86 -13.05 0.12
N LEU A 7 -3.54 -13.10 0.26
CA LEU A 7 -2.59 -12.62 -0.76
C LEU A 7 -2.47 -13.58 -1.94
N LEU A 8 -2.90 -14.83 -1.81
CA LEU A 8 -2.81 -15.82 -2.88
C LEU A 8 -3.60 -15.41 -4.13
N VAL A 9 -4.68 -14.62 -3.96
CA VAL A 9 -5.46 -14.12 -5.09
C VAL A 9 -4.66 -13.20 -6.00
N LEU A 10 -3.56 -12.61 -5.52
CA LEU A 10 -2.68 -11.72 -6.26
C LEU A 10 -1.57 -12.47 -7.02
N VAL A 11 -1.38 -13.77 -6.75
CA VAL A 11 -0.35 -14.59 -7.39
C VAL A 11 -0.63 -14.71 -8.89
N GLY A 12 0.42 -14.58 -9.70
CA GLY A 12 0.34 -14.61 -11.16
C GLY A 12 -0.20 -13.32 -11.80
N GLN A 13 -0.49 -12.29 -11.00
CA GLN A 13 -0.89 -10.97 -11.51
C GLN A 13 0.30 -10.02 -11.62
N VAL A 14 0.14 -8.98 -12.43
CA VAL A 14 1.09 -7.87 -12.58
C VAL A 14 0.58 -6.64 -11.83
N ILE A 15 1.50 -5.83 -11.29
CA ILE A 15 1.12 -4.52 -10.74
C ILE A 15 0.75 -3.62 -11.91
N ALA A 16 -0.51 -3.16 -11.94
CA ALA A 16 -1.03 -2.24 -12.93
C ALA A 16 -0.82 -0.78 -12.55
N ALA A 17 -0.92 -0.45 -11.26
CA ALA A 17 -0.70 0.91 -10.75
C ALA A 17 -0.27 0.89 -9.28
N VAL A 18 0.42 1.96 -8.88
CA VAL A 18 0.82 2.21 -7.49
C VAL A 18 0.35 3.61 -7.09
N CYS A 19 -0.34 3.72 -5.96
CA CYS A 19 -0.84 5.00 -5.47
C CYS A 19 -0.69 5.12 -3.95
N CYS A 20 -0.36 6.32 -3.48
CA CYS A 20 -0.37 6.66 -2.06
C CYS A 20 -1.56 7.58 -1.74
N LEU A 21 -2.15 7.42 -0.56
CA LEU A 21 -3.11 8.37 0.02
C LEU A 21 -2.89 8.46 1.54
N GLY A 22 -2.35 9.59 2.01
CA GLY A 22 -1.93 9.74 3.40
C GLY A 22 -0.93 8.65 3.81
N LYS A 23 -1.24 7.87 4.86
CA LYS A 23 -0.37 6.77 5.36
C LYS A 23 -0.63 5.41 4.69
N GLN A 24 -1.35 5.39 3.58
CA GLN A 24 -1.74 4.17 2.88
C GLN A 24 -1.09 4.09 1.50
N LEU A 25 -0.57 2.93 1.16
CA LEU A 25 -0.08 2.55 -0.17
C LEU A 25 -1.05 1.53 -0.77
N PHE A 26 -1.35 1.70 -2.05
CA PHE A 26 -2.19 0.81 -2.83
C PHE A 26 -1.40 0.26 -4.00
N LEU A 27 -1.28 -1.07 -4.08
CA LEU A 27 -0.82 -1.78 -5.26
C LEU A 27 -2.05 -2.34 -5.98
N THR A 28 -2.31 -1.84 -7.19
CA THR A 28 -3.47 -2.27 -8.00
C THR A 28 -3.05 -3.37 -8.96
N PHE A 29 -3.87 -4.40 -9.06
CA PHE A 29 -3.71 -5.55 -9.94
C PHE A 29 -4.97 -5.69 -10.82
N PRO A 30 -4.93 -6.39 -11.96
CA PRO A 30 -6.09 -6.56 -12.83
C PRO A 30 -7.36 -7.09 -12.15
N ARG A 31 -7.22 -7.95 -11.13
CA ARG A 31 -8.34 -8.58 -10.41
C ARG A 31 -8.50 -8.12 -8.96
N GLY A 32 -7.86 -7.01 -8.57
CA GLY A 32 -7.93 -6.56 -7.19
C GLY A 32 -6.90 -5.52 -6.80
N TYR A 33 -6.79 -5.24 -5.50
CA TYR A 33 -5.72 -4.40 -4.98
C TYR A 33 -5.25 -4.89 -3.60
N LEU A 34 -3.99 -4.59 -3.30
CA LEU A 34 -3.41 -4.69 -1.97
C LEU A 34 -3.33 -3.29 -1.38
N ARG A 35 -3.97 -3.07 -0.23
CA ARG A 35 -3.76 -1.88 0.60
C ARG A 35 -2.76 -2.21 1.70
N VAL A 36 -1.71 -1.43 1.78
CA VAL A 36 -0.71 -1.45 2.84
C VAL A 36 -0.88 -0.19 3.69
N HIS A 37 -1.03 -0.35 5.00
CA HIS A 37 -1.00 0.76 5.94
C HIS A 37 0.23 0.63 6.83
N PHE A 38 1.06 1.66 6.83
CA PHE A 38 2.31 1.69 7.59
C PHE A 38 2.03 2.10 9.04
N GLY A 39 2.38 1.23 9.98
CA GLY A 39 2.36 1.53 11.41
C GLY A 39 3.52 2.44 11.83
N MET A 40 3.80 2.53 13.13
CA MET A 40 4.89 3.39 13.65
C MET A 40 6.27 3.02 13.09
N ASN A 41 6.52 1.71 12.90
CA ASN A 41 7.79 1.17 12.37
C ASN A 41 7.63 0.61 10.96
N GLY A 42 6.51 0.89 10.29
CA GLY A 42 6.16 0.32 9.01
C GLY A 42 7.20 0.68 7.94
N THR A 43 7.76 -0.32 7.26
CA THR A 43 8.76 -0.09 6.21
C THR A 43 8.60 -1.04 5.03
N THR A 44 9.07 -0.61 3.86
CA THR A 44 9.15 -1.42 2.64
C THR A 44 10.59 -1.56 2.20
N ARG A 45 10.96 -2.73 1.69
CA ARG A 45 12.28 -3.00 1.11
C ARG A 45 12.15 -3.63 -0.27
N VAL A 46 12.99 -3.18 -1.20
CA VAL A 46 13.08 -3.70 -2.57
C VAL A 46 14.45 -4.32 -2.75
N ASN A 47 14.50 -5.61 -3.09
CA ASN A 47 15.73 -6.39 -3.35
C ASN A 47 16.77 -6.39 -2.22
N ALA A 48 16.43 -5.86 -1.04
CA ALA A 48 17.35 -5.80 0.08
C ALA A 48 17.32 -7.14 0.83
N PRO A 49 18.46 -7.58 1.40
CA PRO A 49 18.49 -8.72 2.29
C PRO A 49 17.56 -8.50 3.49
N MET A 50 17.09 -9.60 4.06
CA MET A 50 16.30 -9.57 5.29
C MET A 50 17.11 -8.84 6.37
N PRO A 51 16.52 -7.88 7.10
CA PRO A 51 17.24 -7.19 8.16
C PRO A 51 17.76 -8.19 9.19
N PRO A 52 18.93 -7.92 9.79
CA PRO A 52 19.45 -8.72 10.90
C PRO A 52 18.57 -8.60 12.15
N ASP A 53 17.79 -7.52 12.23
CA ASP A 53 16.82 -7.23 13.27
C ASP A 53 15.67 -8.25 13.24
N ARG A 54 15.72 -9.19 14.19
CA ARG A 54 14.78 -10.31 14.30
C ARG A 54 13.42 -9.89 14.86
N ASP A 55 13.32 -8.68 15.41
CA ASP A 55 12.09 -8.21 16.05
C ASP A 55 11.10 -7.61 15.04
N ARG A 56 11.53 -7.35 13.80
CA ARG A 56 10.65 -6.82 12.76
C ARG A 56 9.70 -7.87 12.22
N ARG A 57 8.41 -7.58 12.28
CA ARG A 57 7.37 -8.48 11.77
C ARG A 57 7.26 -8.35 10.25
N LEU A 58 7.67 -9.36 9.50
CA LEU A 58 7.41 -9.45 8.06
C LEU A 58 5.92 -9.67 7.82
N ALA A 59 5.25 -8.69 7.23
CA ALA A 59 3.82 -8.72 6.92
C ALA A 59 3.53 -9.39 5.56
N ALA A 60 4.35 -9.09 4.55
CA ALA A 60 4.29 -9.77 3.25
C ALA A 60 5.65 -9.73 2.55
N GLU A 61 5.88 -10.78 1.75
CA GLU A 61 6.96 -10.86 0.77
C GLU A 61 6.33 -11.21 -0.59
N MET A 62 6.57 -10.37 -1.59
CA MET A 62 6.03 -10.52 -2.93
C MET A 62 7.17 -10.60 -3.93
N HIS A 63 7.10 -11.56 -4.84
CA HIS A 63 8.11 -11.80 -5.87
C HIS A 63 7.56 -11.45 -7.24
N PHE A 64 8.26 -10.56 -7.95
CA PHE A 64 7.94 -10.10 -9.28
C PHE A 64 9.15 -10.38 -10.19
N GLY A 65 9.23 -11.59 -10.74
CA GLY A 65 10.42 -12.06 -11.44
C GLY A 65 11.63 -12.06 -10.50
N ALA A 66 12.67 -11.28 -10.82
CA ALA A 66 13.85 -11.12 -9.98
C ALA A 66 13.68 -10.08 -8.85
N VAL A 67 12.58 -9.33 -8.83
CA VAL A 67 12.34 -8.29 -7.83
C VAL A 67 11.61 -8.87 -6.62
N CYS A 68 12.14 -8.62 -5.43
CA CYS A 68 11.53 -9.00 -4.16
C CYS A 68 11.11 -7.75 -3.38
N LEU A 69 9.82 -7.65 -3.08
CA LEU A 69 9.22 -6.58 -2.31
C LEU A 69 8.81 -7.10 -0.92
N ARG A 70 9.33 -6.51 0.14
CA ARG A 70 9.05 -6.91 1.52
C ARG A 70 8.42 -5.77 2.30
N PHE A 71 7.36 -6.06 3.04
CA PHE A 71 6.68 -5.14 3.95
C PHE A 71 6.87 -5.59 5.40
N TYR A 72 7.35 -4.70 6.25
CA TYR A 72 7.59 -4.94 7.67
C TYR A 72 6.74 -4.02 8.52
N ASP A 73 6.19 -4.54 9.62
CA ASP A 73 5.46 -3.76 10.63
C ASP A 73 4.29 -2.95 10.02
N CYS A 74 3.66 -3.55 9.00
CA CYS A 74 2.51 -3.01 8.28
C CYS A 74 1.25 -3.84 8.52
N THR A 75 0.09 -3.21 8.34
CA THR A 75 -1.19 -3.92 8.18
C THR A 75 -1.56 -4.00 6.71
N LEU A 76 -2.06 -5.17 6.30
CA LEU A 76 -2.39 -5.48 4.91
C LEU A 76 -3.89 -5.75 4.80
N ALA A 77 -4.49 -5.34 3.68
CA ALA A 77 -5.85 -5.73 3.32
C ALA A 77 -5.90 -5.99 1.81
N VAL A 78 -6.49 -7.12 1.43
CA VAL A 78 -6.68 -7.51 0.03
C VAL A 78 -8.13 -7.34 -0.36
N ALA A 79 -8.38 -6.89 -1.58
CA ALA A 79 -9.71 -6.87 -2.16
C ALA A 79 -9.67 -7.41 -3.58
N THR A 80 -10.65 -8.23 -3.95
CA THR A 80 -10.82 -8.84 -5.29
C THR A 80 -11.71 -8.00 -6.22
N ARG A 81 -11.86 -6.71 -5.88
CA ARG A 81 -12.62 -5.73 -6.66
C ARG A 81 -11.69 -4.60 -7.09
N PRO A 82 -12.03 -3.85 -8.15
CA PRO A 82 -11.29 -2.67 -8.55
C PRO A 82 -11.18 -1.65 -7.41
N LEU A 83 -10.04 -0.97 -7.33
CA LEU A 83 -9.88 0.18 -6.44
C LEU A 83 -10.73 1.33 -7.00
N ALA A 84 -11.57 1.93 -6.16
CA ALA A 84 -12.30 3.14 -6.55
C ALA A 84 -11.29 4.26 -6.89
N PRO A 85 -11.59 5.13 -7.87
CA PRO A 85 -10.71 6.25 -8.21
C PRO A 85 -10.33 7.05 -6.96
N LEU A 86 -9.04 7.30 -6.80
CA LEU A 86 -8.53 8.08 -5.66
C LEU A 86 -8.39 9.57 -6.00
N ASP A 87 -8.62 9.95 -7.26
CA ASP A 87 -8.41 11.30 -7.79
C ASP A 87 -9.19 12.36 -7.02
N ASP A 88 -10.43 12.06 -6.60
CA ASP A 88 -11.24 12.99 -5.81
C ASP A 88 -10.66 13.27 -4.41
N ARG A 89 -9.86 12.32 -3.90
CA ARG A 89 -9.22 12.39 -2.59
C ARG A 89 -7.80 12.97 -2.65
N LYS A 90 -7.14 12.93 -3.81
CA LYS A 90 -5.79 13.47 -3.99
C LYS A 90 -5.68 14.95 -3.60
N PRO A 91 -6.66 15.83 -3.90
CA PRO A 91 -6.63 17.22 -3.44
C PRO A 91 -6.74 17.40 -1.93
N LEU A 92 -7.16 16.37 -1.19
CA LEU A 92 -7.20 16.40 0.28
C LEU A 92 -5.95 15.76 0.91
N ASP A 93 -5.06 15.16 0.11
CA ASP A 93 -3.82 14.57 0.59
C ASP A 93 -2.71 15.63 0.58
N PHE A 94 -2.26 16.00 1.77
CA PHE A 94 -1.26 17.04 1.99
C PHE A 94 0.06 16.81 1.23
N CYS A 95 0.44 15.54 1.03
CA CYS A 95 1.67 15.20 0.33
C CYS A 95 1.46 14.97 -1.18
N SER A 96 0.24 15.18 -1.71
CA SER A 96 -0.01 15.10 -3.15
C SER A 96 0.43 16.38 -3.85
N ASP A 97 0.96 16.22 -5.05
CA ASP A 97 1.09 17.27 -6.07
C ASP A 97 -0.25 17.95 -6.44
N MET A 98 -1.36 17.25 -6.28
CA MET A 98 -2.73 17.77 -6.50
C MET A 98 -3.33 18.46 -5.27
N TYR A 99 -2.59 18.62 -4.17
CA TYR A 99 -3.12 19.16 -2.92
C TYR A 99 -3.80 20.54 -3.11
N ASP A 100 -5.00 20.67 -2.55
CA ASP A 100 -5.80 21.89 -2.58
C ASP A 100 -6.14 22.31 -1.14
N ALA A 101 -5.51 23.40 -0.71
CA ALA A 101 -5.71 23.96 0.62
C ALA A 101 -7.17 24.40 0.85
N ALA A 102 -7.82 25.03 -0.14
CA ALA A 102 -9.18 25.52 0.00
C ALA A 102 -10.16 24.36 0.19
N ARG A 103 -10.02 23.29 -0.60
CA ARG A 103 -10.79 22.06 -0.43
C ARG A 103 -10.53 21.39 0.91
N SER A 104 -9.27 21.37 1.37
CA SER A 104 -8.90 20.81 2.66
C SER A 104 -9.51 21.57 3.83
N PHE A 105 -9.43 22.91 3.82
CA PHE A 105 -10.09 23.75 4.82
C PHE A 105 -11.61 23.56 4.80
N ALA A 106 -12.22 23.51 3.62
CA ALA A 106 -13.65 23.27 3.50
C ALA A 106 -14.05 21.88 4.03
N ALA A 107 -13.23 20.86 3.82
CA ALA A 107 -13.47 19.50 4.33
C ALA A 107 -13.37 19.45 5.86
N VAL A 108 -12.36 20.08 6.47
CA VAL A 108 -12.20 20.12 7.93
C VAL A 108 -13.37 20.86 8.59
N ARG A 109 -13.86 21.95 8.00
CA ARG A 109 -15.01 22.70 8.54
C ARG A 109 -16.35 21.95 8.49
N ARG A 110 -16.42 20.87 7.72
CA ARG A 110 -17.62 20.02 7.57
C ARG A 110 -17.54 18.73 8.39
N ALA A 111 -16.38 18.43 8.99
CA ALA A 111 -16.14 17.26 9.83
C ALA A 111 -16.61 17.52 11.27
#